data_AF-A0A8T7HA80-F1
#
_entry.id   AF-A0A8T7HA80-F1
#
_cell.length_a   1.000
_cell.length_b   1.000
_cell.length_c   1.000
_cell.angle_alpha   90.00
_cell.angle_beta   90.00
_cell.angle_gamma   90.00
#
_symmetry.space_group_name_H-M   'P 1'
#
loop_
_entity.id
_entity.type
_entity.pdbx_description
1 polymer ?
#
loop_
_entity_poly.entity_id
_entity_poly.type
_entity_poly.pdbx_seq_one_letter_code
_entity_poly.pdbx_strand_id
1 'polypeptide(L)'
;MERTTPGRDRCINTAGSPSPDRMARMARMDLLKEIKAFVREYGDILARYHKYTMDELDRIEEECRGLHDEACSRGACGTAGELVELEYLIGQAKAMKAKRMGEKRALE
;
A
#
# COMPACT_ATOMS: atom_id res chain seq x y z
N MET A 1 8.34 12.28 -61.36
CA MET A 1 8.16 13.16 -60.19
C MET A 1 8.19 12.30 -58.95
N GLU A 2 9.02 12.73 -58.00
CA GLU A 2 9.73 11.91 -57.03
C GLU A 2 8.85 11.43 -55.86
N ARG A 3 9.14 10.21 -55.41
CA ARG A 3 8.68 9.63 -54.13
C ARG A 3 9.56 10.17 -53.02
N THR A 4 8.98 10.78 -51.99
CA THR A 4 9.74 11.17 -50.80
C THR A 4 8.91 10.90 -49.54
N THR A 5 9.16 9.76 -48.90
CA THR A 5 9.14 9.62 -47.44
C THR A 5 10.57 9.46 -46.99
N PRO A 6 10.96 10.21 -45.96
CA PRO A 6 11.49 9.59 -44.74
C PRO A 6 10.80 10.24 -43.53
N GLY A 7 10.30 9.49 -42.55
CA GLY A 7 11.12 8.60 -41.76
C GLY A 7 11.88 9.39 -40.71
N ARG A 8 11.31 9.41 -39.49
CA ARG A 8 12.06 9.45 -38.22
C ARG A 8 12.79 10.76 -37.87
N ASP A 9 12.06 11.68 -37.27
CA ASP A 9 12.61 12.86 -36.56
C ASP A 9 11.53 13.22 -35.50
N ARG A 10 11.71 13.28 -34.18
CA ARG A 10 12.86 13.35 -33.28
C ARG A 10 12.43 12.78 -31.93
N CYS A 11 13.12 11.76 -31.42
CA CYS A 11 13.23 11.63 -29.97
C CYS A 11 14.17 12.75 -29.52
N ILE A 12 13.59 13.91 -29.21
CA ILE A 12 14.34 14.98 -28.55
C ILE A 12 14.73 14.42 -27.18
N ASN A 13 16.01 14.07 -27.06
CA ASN A 13 16.68 13.85 -25.79
C ASN A 13 16.76 15.19 -25.06
N THR A 14 15.63 15.68 -24.55
CA THR A 14 15.66 16.74 -23.55
C THR A 14 16.07 16.06 -22.25
N ALA A 15 17.21 16.47 -21.69
CA ALA A 15 17.45 16.38 -20.26
C ALA A 15 16.44 17.32 -19.56
N GLY A 16 15.18 16.92 -19.62
CA GLY A 16 14.00 17.70 -19.27
C GLY A 16 13.07 16.83 -18.46
N SER A 17 12.33 17.49 -17.56
CA SER A 17 11.44 16.88 -16.58
C SER A 17 10.65 15.70 -17.18
N PRO A 18 10.54 14.58 -16.44
CA PRO A 18 9.85 13.39 -16.94
C PRO A 18 8.45 13.74 -17.45
N SER A 19 8.01 13.08 -18.53
CA SER A 19 6.65 13.27 -19.04
C SER A 19 5.62 12.92 -17.95
N PRO A 20 4.40 13.51 -17.98
CA PRO A 20 3.35 13.20 -17.01
C PRO A 20 3.06 11.70 -16.91
N ASP A 21 3.08 10.98 -18.03
CA ASP A 21 2.93 9.51 -18.07
C ASP A 21 4.07 8.79 -17.35
N ARG A 22 5.32 9.22 -17.54
CA ARG A 22 6.47 8.65 -16.84
C ARG A 22 6.41 8.94 -15.35
N MET A 23 5.99 10.14 -14.94
CA MET A 23 5.80 10.48 -13.52
C MET A 23 4.71 9.63 -12.88
N ALA A 24 3.57 9.46 -13.53
CA ALA A 24 2.48 8.61 -13.05
C ALA A 24 2.91 7.15 -12.88
N ARG A 25 3.69 6.61 -13.84
CA ARG A 25 4.26 5.27 -13.71
C ARG A 25 5.23 5.13 -12.55
N MET A 26 6.13 6.09 -12.34
CA MET A 26 7.06 6.07 -11.21
C MET A 26 6.31 6.13 -9.88
N ALA A 27 5.36 7.05 -9.75
CA ALA A 27 4.54 7.18 -8.54
C ALA A 27 3.70 5.92 -8.26
N ARG A 28 3.22 5.22 -9.30
CA ARG A 28 2.59 3.92 -9.16
C ARG A 28 3.57 2.85 -8.67
N MET A 29 4.78 2.80 -9.22
CA MET A 29 5.80 1.83 -8.80
C MET A 29 6.23 2.04 -7.35
N ASP A 30 6.34 3.29 -6.91
CA ASP A 30 6.71 3.60 -5.53
C ASP A 30 5.59 3.21 -4.55
N LEU A 31 4.33 3.48 -4.89
CA LEU A 31 3.18 2.98 -4.12
C LEU A 31 3.19 1.44 -4.00
N LEU A 32 3.48 0.71 -5.08
CA LEU A 32 3.57 -0.75 -5.01
C LEU A 32 4.70 -1.24 -4.11
N LYS A 33 5.82 -0.51 -4.02
CA LYS A 33 6.90 -0.85 -3.08
C LYS A 33 6.49 -0.59 -1.64
N GLU A 34 5.80 0.53 -1.41
CA GLU A 34 5.27 0.90 -0.10
C GLU A 34 4.28 -0.16 0.41
N ILE A 35 3.31 -0.56 -0.42
CA ILE A 35 2.36 -1.63 -0.10
C ILE A 35 3.10 -2.93 0.26
N LYS A 36 4.09 -3.34 -0.53
CA LYS A 36 4.86 -4.56 -0.24
C LYS A 36 5.66 -4.45 1.05
N ALA A 37 6.24 -3.28 1.34
CA ALA A 37 6.94 -3.05 2.59
C ALA A 37 5.99 -3.14 3.78
N PHE A 38 4.82 -2.51 3.66
CA PHE A 38 3.77 -2.51 4.69
C PHE A 38 3.23 -3.91 4.97
N VAL A 39 2.89 -4.67 3.91
CA VAL A 39 2.45 -6.07 4.04
C VAL A 39 3.53 -6.94 4.66
N ARG A 40 4.80 -6.73 4.30
CA ARG A 40 5.91 -7.47 4.91
C ARG A 40 6.12 -7.10 6.38
N GLU A 41 5.92 -5.83 6.73
CA GLU A 41 6.07 -5.34 8.09
C GLU A 41 4.97 -5.90 9.00
N TYR A 42 3.72 -5.92 8.56
CA TYR A 42 2.58 -6.29 9.39
C TYR A 42 1.95 -7.66 9.06
N GLY A 43 2.49 -8.41 8.11
CA GLY A 43 1.93 -9.72 7.71
C GLY A 43 1.87 -10.76 8.84
N ASP A 44 2.70 -10.65 9.86
CA ASP A 44 2.69 -11.50 11.06
C ASP A 44 2.13 -10.79 12.30
N ILE A 45 1.29 -9.77 12.11
CA ILE A 45 0.70 -8.96 13.19
C ILE A 45 -0.02 -9.80 14.24
N LEU A 46 -0.66 -10.91 13.86
CA LEU A 46 -1.30 -11.82 14.81
C LEU A 46 -0.33 -12.44 15.81
N ALA A 47 0.91 -12.77 15.40
CA ALA A 47 1.91 -13.31 16.31
C ALA A 47 2.46 -12.22 17.25
N ARG A 48 2.42 -10.96 16.82
CA ARG A 48 3.03 -9.82 17.52
C ARG A 48 2.03 -8.85 18.16
N TYR A 49 0.73 -9.13 18.11
CA TYR A 49 -0.35 -8.25 18.57
C TYR A 49 -0.18 -7.76 20.02
N HIS A 50 0.47 -8.57 20.87
CA HIS A 50 0.74 -8.23 22.26
C HIS A 50 1.68 -7.01 22.42
N LYS A 51 2.54 -6.77 21.43
CA LYS A 51 3.50 -5.65 21.39
C LYS A 51 2.83 -4.31 21.07
N TYR A 52 1.72 -4.33 20.33
CA TYR A 52 1.02 -3.13 19.92
C TYR A 52 -0.04 -2.72 20.94
N THR A 53 -0.21 -1.42 21.17
CA THR A 53 -1.37 -0.85 21.87
C THR A 53 -2.63 -0.92 20.99
N MET A 54 -3.80 -0.63 21.55
CA MET A 54 -5.02 -0.55 20.72
C MET A 54 -4.90 0.60 19.70
N ASP A 55 -4.41 1.77 20.14
CA ASP A 55 -4.22 2.93 19.26
C ASP A 55 -3.22 2.67 18.13
N GLU A 56 -2.17 1.89 18.39
CA GLU A 56 -1.23 1.47 17.35
C GLU A 56 -1.89 0.54 16.33
N LEU A 57 -2.71 -0.41 16.78
CA LEU A 57 -3.47 -1.28 15.88
C LEU A 57 -4.50 -0.48 15.05
N ASP A 58 -5.14 0.53 15.65
CA ASP A 58 -6.06 1.44 14.95
C ASP A 58 -5.33 2.25 13.87
N ARG A 59 -4.14 2.77 14.19
CA ARG A 59 -3.32 3.50 13.22
C ARG A 59 -2.88 2.61 12.05
N ILE A 60 -2.46 1.38 12.34
CA ILE A 60 -2.07 0.40 11.30
C ILE A 60 -3.28 0.07 10.41
N GLU A 61 -4.48 -0.07 10.98
CA GLU A 61 -5.71 -0.29 10.21
C GLU A 61 -6.02 0.88 9.27
N GLU A 62 -5.89 2.11 9.76
CA GLU A 62 -6.14 3.33 8.97
C GLU A 62 -5.13 3.47 7.82
N GLU A 63 -3.85 3.21 8.08
CA GLU A 63 -2.79 3.22 7.06
C GLU A 63 -3.01 2.13 6.00
N CYS A 64 -3.40 0.92 6.41
CA CYS A 64 -3.71 -0.18 5.50
C CYS A 64 -4.85 0.20 4.54
N ARG A 65 -5.90 0.84 5.07
CA ARG A 65 -7.05 1.31 4.28
C ARG A 65 -6.66 2.44 3.33
N GLY A 66 -5.84 3.39 3.80
CA GLY A 66 -5.33 4.47 2.96
C GLY A 66 -4.53 3.95 1.77
N LEU A 67 -3.64 2.98 1.99
CA LEU A 67 -2.88 2.33 0.92
C LEU A 67 -3.78 1.58 -0.06
N HIS A 68 -4.86 0.96 0.42
CA HIS A 68 -5.83 0.25 -0.42
C HIS A 68 -6.59 1.23 -1.33
N ASP A 69 -7.15 2.30 -0.74
CA ASP A 69 -7.87 3.34 -1.50
C ASP A 69 -6.95 4.00 -2.53
N GLU A 70 -5.70 4.30 -2.16
CA GLU A 70 -4.72 4.88 -3.06
C GLU A 70 -4.35 3.92 -4.20
N ALA A 71 -4.12 2.63 -3.91
CA ALA A 71 -3.86 1.61 -4.91
C ALA A 71 -5.01 1.52 -5.92
N CYS A 72 -6.24 1.56 -5.43
CA CYS A 72 -7.42 1.49 -6.28
C CYS A 72 -7.61 2.74 -7.13
N SER A 73 -7.43 3.93 -6.57
CA SER A 73 -7.50 5.20 -7.32
C SER A 73 -6.49 5.27 -8.48
N ARG A 74 -5.34 4.60 -8.33
CA ARG A 74 -4.27 4.54 -9.34
C ARG A 74 -4.33 3.32 -10.26
N GLY A 75 -5.44 2.57 -10.26
CA GLY A 75 -5.65 1.42 -11.14
C GLY A 75 -4.78 0.20 -10.80
N ALA A 76 -4.39 0.07 -9.52
CA ALA A 76 -3.60 -1.02 -8.97
C ALA A 76 -4.39 -1.88 -7.95
N CYS A 77 -5.73 -1.90 -8.01
CA CYS A 77 -6.55 -2.75 -7.12
C CYS A 77 -6.14 -4.24 -7.14
N GLY A 78 -5.46 -4.74 -8.18
CA GLY A 78 -4.97 -6.12 -8.22
C GLY A 78 -3.99 -6.46 -7.08
N THR A 79 -3.22 -5.49 -6.58
CA THR A 79 -2.35 -5.66 -5.40
C THR A 79 -3.07 -5.35 -4.08
N ALA A 80 -4.30 -4.84 -4.13
CA ALA A 80 -5.09 -4.59 -2.94
C ALA A 80 -5.56 -5.86 -2.22
N GLY A 81 -5.52 -7.03 -2.88
CA GLY A 81 -5.87 -8.30 -2.23
C GLY A 81 -5.02 -8.59 -0.99
N GLU A 82 -3.72 -8.28 -1.05
CA GLU A 82 -2.80 -8.44 0.09
C GLU A 82 -3.14 -7.45 1.24
N LEU A 83 -3.62 -6.25 0.91
CA LEU A 83 -4.05 -5.27 1.90
C LEU A 83 -5.37 -5.67 2.55
N VAL A 84 -6.33 -6.22 1.80
CA VAL A 84 -7.60 -6.71 2.36
C VAL A 84 -7.37 -7.88 3.33
N GLU A 85 -6.45 -8.80 2.99
CA GLU A 85 -6.06 -9.86 3.93
C GLU A 85 -5.44 -9.26 5.19
N LEU A 86 -4.56 -8.27 5.05
CA LEU A 86 -3.93 -7.62 6.18
C LEU A 86 -4.94 -6.85 7.06
N GLU A 87 -5.90 -6.13 6.48
CA GLU A 87 -7.01 -5.48 7.21
C GLU A 87 -7.76 -6.49 8.09
N TYR A 88 -8.05 -7.68 7.54
CA TYR A 88 -8.67 -8.76 8.31
C TYR A 88 -7.80 -9.22 9.49
N LEU A 89 -6.49 -9.41 9.28
CA LEU A 89 -5.56 -9.80 10.34
C LEU A 89 -5.44 -8.73 11.44
N ILE A 90 -5.43 -7.44 11.07
CA ILE A 90 -5.43 -6.32 12.01
C ILE A 90 -6.72 -6.34 12.85
N GLY A 91 -7.87 -6.55 12.22
CA GLY A 91 -9.15 -6.68 12.93
C GLY A 91 -9.16 -7.84 13.96
N GLN A 92 -8.59 -8.98 13.59
CA GLN A 92 -8.41 -10.11 14.50
C GLN A 92 -7.44 -9.77 15.65
N ALA A 93 -6.31 -9.10 15.37
CA ALA A 93 -5.36 -8.64 16.38
C ALA A 93 -6.02 -7.71 17.41
N LYS A 94 -6.87 -6.76 16.94
CA LYS A 94 -7.66 -5.87 17.80
C LYS A 94 -8.62 -6.66 18.69
N ALA A 95 -9.34 -7.63 18.13
CA ALA A 95 -10.24 -8.48 18.90
C ALA A 95 -9.51 -9.27 20.00
N MET A 96 -8.33 -9.82 19.68
CA MET A 96 -7.48 -10.52 20.67
C MET A 96 -6.96 -9.57 21.76
N LYS A 97 -6.54 -8.35 21.40
CA LYS A 97 -6.09 -7.33 22.35
C LYS A 97 -7.23 -6.89 23.27
N ALA A 98 -8.43 -6.65 22.72
CA ALA A 98 -9.62 -6.25 23.47
C ALA A 98 -10.01 -7.29 24.50
N LYS A 99 -10.08 -8.58 24.12
CA LYS A 99 -10.36 -9.69 25.04
C LYS A 99 -9.38 -9.70 26.22
N ARG A 100 -8.08 -9.59 25.92
CA ARG A 100 -7.03 -9.57 26.96
C ARG A 100 -7.15 -8.38 27.92
N MET A 101 -7.52 -7.20 27.41
CA MET A 101 -7.74 -6.02 28.26
C MET A 101 -8.99 -6.17 29.14
N GLY A 102 -10.05 -6.77 28.62
CA GLY A 102 -11.26 -7.09 29.38
C GLY A 102 -11.01 -8.11 30.49
N GLU A 103 -10.26 -9.17 30.21
CA GLU A 103 -9.86 -10.18 31.20
C GLU A 103 -9.04 -9.57 32.35
N LYS A 104 -8.08 -8.69 32.03
CA LYS A 104 -7.29 -7.99 33.06
C LYS A 104 -8.14 -7.14 33.98
N ARG A 105 -9.12 -6.42 33.43
CA ARG A 105 -10.05 -5.58 34.20
C ARG A 105 -11.03 -6.38 35.06
N ALA A 106 -11.27 -7.65 34.73
CA ALA A 106 -12.14 -8.53 35.51
C ALA A 106 -11.40 -9.26 36.66
N LEU A 107 -10.06 -9.20 36.68
CA LEU A 107 -9.19 -9.81 37.67
C LEU A 107 -8.67 -8.81 38.74
N GLU A 108 -8.87 -7.51 38.51
CA GLU A 108 -8.65 -6.42 39.48
C GLU A 108 -9.91 -6.14 40.30
#